data_AF-A0A5N7ZCL2-F1
#
_entry.id   AF-A0A5N7ZCL2-F1
#
_cell.length_a   1.000
_cell.length_b   1.000
_cell.length_c   1.000
_cell.angle_alpha   90.00
_cell.angle_beta   90.00
_cell.angle_gamma   90.00
#
_symmetry.space_group_name_H-M   'P 1'
#
loop_
_entity.id
_entity.type
_entity.pdbx_description
1 polymer ?
#
loop_
_entity_poly.entity_id
_entity_poly.type
_entity_poly.pdbx_seq_one_letter_code
_entity_poly.pdbx_strand_id
1 'polypeptide(L)'
;MKVTVINVDMKNILNLLVLFIVFSCKAQTIIPIAGGNNPLKYKSGTYNKDVDNDLDKFVGVWKFQQGNTSLEIILKKIVHSYYSTGGYYEDLLVGEYRYVANGTEIVNTLERINQQLGENEINNIEGNL
;
A
#
# COMPACT_ATOMS: atom_id res chain seq x y z
N MET A 1 28.72 -40.36 -36.65
CA MET A 1 28.14 -39.41 -35.68
C MET A 1 28.77 -39.68 -34.32
N LYS A 2 29.63 -38.78 -33.82
CA LYS A 2 30.33 -38.96 -32.54
C LYS A 2 29.43 -38.40 -31.44
N VAL A 3 28.92 -39.26 -30.56
CA VAL A 3 28.15 -38.83 -29.39
C VAL A 3 29.13 -38.70 -28.23
N THR A 4 29.34 -37.47 -27.76
CA THR A 4 30.17 -37.19 -26.59
C THR A 4 29.29 -37.21 -25.35
N VAL A 5 29.61 -38.09 -24.40
CA VAL A 5 28.95 -38.12 -23.08
C VAL A 5 29.68 -37.13 -22.17
N ILE A 6 28.96 -36.14 -21.66
CA ILE A 6 29.51 -35.11 -20.76
C ILE A 6 29.19 -35.53 -19.34
N ASN A 7 30.21 -35.81 -18.52
CA ASN A 7 30.03 -36.07 -17.10
C ASN A 7 29.98 -34.74 -16.35
N VAL A 8 28.85 -34.44 -15.72
CA VAL A 8 28.67 -33.23 -14.92
C VAL A 8 28.75 -33.60 -13.45
N ASP A 9 29.76 -33.08 -12.75
CA ASP A 9 29.88 -33.28 -11.31
C ASP A 9 28.71 -32.65 -10.55
N MET A 10 28.23 -33.31 -9.49
CA MET A 10 27.08 -32.86 -8.68
C MET A 10 27.27 -31.45 -8.09
N LYS A 11 28.53 -31.03 -7.86
CA LYS A 11 28.89 -29.66 -7.47
C LYS A 11 28.65 -28.64 -8.59
N ASN A 12 28.91 -29.03 -9.84
CA ASN A 12 28.65 -28.18 -11.01
C ASN A 12 27.15 -28.05 -11.27
N ILE A 13 26.38 -29.11 -11.03
CA ILE A 13 24.90 -29.07 -11.08
C ILE A 13 24.35 -28.12 -10.00
N LEU A 14 24.84 -28.23 -8.76
CA LEU A 14 24.42 -27.35 -7.66
C LEU A 14 24.77 -25.87 -7.94
N ASN A 15 25.98 -25.61 -8.44
CA ASN A 15 26.41 -24.26 -8.81
C ASN A 15 25.54 -23.68 -9.94
N LEU A 16 25.15 -24.48 -10.91
CA LEU A 16 24.27 -24.08 -12.00
C LEU A 16 22.84 -23.78 -11.50
N LEU A 17 22.34 -24.55 -10.53
CA LEU A 17 21.04 -24.34 -9.90
C LEU A 17 21.00 -23.02 -9.13
N VAL A 18 22.04 -22.72 -8.33
CA VAL A 18 22.17 -21.46 -7.61
C VAL A 18 22.22 -20.27 -8.57
N LEU A 19 22.91 -20.42 -9.70
CA LEU A 19 22.97 -19.40 -10.76
C LEU A 19 21.60 -19.17 -11.44
N PHE A 20 20.73 -20.18 -11.56
CA PHE A 20 19.40 -20.02 -12.13
C PHE A 20 18.41 -19.29 -11.21
N ILE A 21 18.58 -19.45 -9.89
CA ILE A 21 17.69 -18.83 -8.89
C ILE A 21 17.85 -17.31 -8.88
N VAL A 22 19.08 -16.79 -9.05
CA VAL A 22 19.34 -15.34 -9.03
C VAL A 22 18.72 -14.60 -10.22
N PHE A 23 18.52 -15.25 -11.37
CA PHE A 23 17.86 -14.63 -12.53
C PHE A 23 16.32 -14.65 -12.48
N SER A 24 15.73 -15.42 -11.56
CA SER A 24 14.27 -15.58 -11.48
C SER A 24 13.60 -14.58 -10.51
N CYS A 25 14.37 -13.70 -9.88
CA CYS A 25 13.83 -12.71 -8.95
C CYS A 25 13.16 -11.56 -9.74
N LYS A 26 11.82 -11.57 -9.82
CA LYS A 26 11.06 -10.40 -10.29
C LYS A 26 10.98 -9.37 -9.17
N ALA A 27 11.89 -8.40 -9.18
CA ALA A 27 11.80 -7.25 -8.27
C ALA A 27 10.60 -6.37 -8.65
N GLN A 28 9.83 -5.94 -7.65
CA GLN A 28 8.74 -5.00 -7.84
C GLN A 28 9.29 -3.61 -8.20
N THR A 29 8.65 -2.92 -9.14
CA THR A 29 9.04 -1.55 -9.51
C THR A 29 8.42 -0.55 -8.55
N ILE A 30 9.26 0.14 -7.77
CA ILE A 30 8.84 1.23 -6.89
C ILE A 30 8.60 2.49 -7.72
N ILE A 31 7.41 3.07 -7.57
CA ILE A 31 6.99 4.34 -8.17
C ILE A 31 6.70 5.31 -7.01
N PRO A 32 7.44 6.41 -6.86
CA PRO A 32 7.10 7.43 -5.87
C PRO A 32 5.70 8.00 -6.13
N ILE A 33 4.83 8.06 -5.10
CA ILE A 33 3.52 8.71 -5.22
C ILE A 33 3.68 10.23 -5.37
N ALA A 34 4.65 10.79 -4.63
CA ALA A 34 5.07 12.18 -4.74
C ALA A 34 5.93 12.35 -6.00
N GLY A 35 5.38 13.01 -7.01
CA GLY A 35 6.02 13.17 -8.31
C GLY A 35 5.00 13.03 -9.43
N GLY A 36 5.16 13.84 -10.48
CA GLY A 36 4.19 13.98 -11.58
C GLY A 36 3.97 12.73 -12.44
N ASN A 37 3.68 12.93 -13.72
CA ASN A 37 3.23 11.88 -14.64
C ASN A 37 4.31 10.80 -14.91
N ASN A 38 4.36 9.77 -14.07
CA ASN A 38 5.07 8.53 -14.38
C ASN A 38 4.11 7.58 -15.14
N PRO A 39 4.45 7.12 -16.36
CA PRO A 39 3.57 6.25 -17.15
C PRO A 39 3.30 4.89 -16.51
N LEU A 40 4.13 4.49 -15.53
CA LEU A 40 3.97 3.26 -14.76
C LEU A 40 3.16 3.44 -13.46
N LYS A 41 2.76 4.67 -13.10
CA LYS A 41 1.94 4.93 -11.89
C LYS A 41 0.64 4.11 -12.00
N TYR A 42 0.31 3.39 -10.93
CA TYR A 42 -0.85 2.50 -10.84
C TYR A 42 -0.95 1.44 -11.95
N LYS A 43 0.19 0.92 -12.45
CA LYS A 43 0.22 -0.23 -13.37
C LYS A 43 0.47 -1.53 -12.61
N SER A 44 -0.06 -2.64 -13.13
CA SER A 44 0.12 -3.96 -12.53
C SER A 44 1.60 -4.28 -12.30
N GLY A 45 1.93 -4.85 -11.13
CA GLY A 45 3.29 -5.20 -10.73
C GLY A 45 4.12 -4.03 -10.19
N THR A 46 3.54 -2.84 -10.03
CA THR A 46 4.21 -1.68 -9.39
C THR A 46 3.88 -1.56 -7.91
N TYR A 47 4.70 -0.80 -7.19
CA TYR A 47 4.43 -0.32 -5.84
C TYR A 47 4.48 1.20 -5.82
N ASN A 48 3.31 1.83 -5.71
CA ASN A 48 3.14 3.28 -5.60
C ASN A 48 3.42 3.70 -4.15
N LYS A 49 4.68 4.04 -3.86
CA LYS A 49 5.20 4.19 -2.51
C LYS A 49 5.30 5.65 -2.08
N ASP A 50 4.98 5.93 -0.83
CA ASP A 50 5.30 7.21 -0.17
C ASP A 50 6.78 7.26 0.20
N VAL A 51 7.63 7.54 -0.78
CA VAL A 51 9.10 7.51 -0.63
C VAL A 51 9.59 8.60 0.33
N ASP A 52 8.98 9.78 0.25
CA ASP A 52 9.42 10.97 1.00
C ASP A 52 8.65 11.16 2.32
N ASN A 53 7.83 10.18 2.71
CA ASN A 53 7.00 10.22 3.92
C ASN A 53 6.07 11.45 3.98
N ASP A 54 5.56 11.86 2.83
CA ASP A 54 4.66 13.01 2.74
C ASP A 54 3.33 12.74 3.46
N LEU A 55 2.88 11.48 3.48
CA LEU A 55 1.63 11.11 4.15
C LEU A 55 1.72 11.23 5.68
N ASP A 56 2.92 11.11 6.25
CA ASP A 56 3.13 11.16 7.70
C ASP A 56 2.72 12.52 8.29
N LYS A 57 2.71 13.58 7.47
CA LYS A 57 2.26 14.93 7.85
C LYS A 57 0.78 14.98 8.23
N PHE A 58 -0.02 14.01 7.77
CA PHE A 58 -1.46 13.98 7.98
C PHE A 58 -1.90 12.97 9.03
N VAL A 59 -1.04 12.01 9.40
CA VAL A 59 -1.35 10.97 10.38
C VAL A 59 -1.61 11.59 11.75
N GLY A 60 -2.74 11.23 12.37
CA GLY A 60 -3.11 11.74 13.68
C GLY A 60 -4.60 11.94 13.85
N VAL A 61 -4.96 12.65 14.92
CA VAL A 61 -6.35 12.98 15.26
C VAL A 61 -6.58 14.47 15.06
N TRP A 62 -7.52 14.83 14.20
CA TRP A 62 -7.84 16.21 13.83
C TRP A 62 -9.13 16.67 14.51
N LYS A 63 -8.93 17.65 15.40
CA LYS A 63 -9.88 18.40 16.23
C LYS A 63 -10.57 19.60 15.58
N PHE A 64 -11.89 19.60 15.32
CA PHE A 64 -12.64 20.86 15.17
C PHE A 64 -13.78 20.95 16.20
N GLN A 65 -13.94 22.13 16.80
CA GLN A 65 -15.00 22.41 17.76
C GLN A 65 -15.49 23.86 17.62
N GLN A 66 -16.81 24.04 17.56
CA GLN A 66 -17.46 25.34 17.68
C GLN A 66 -18.77 25.19 18.46
N GLY A 67 -18.84 25.78 19.66
CA GLY A 67 -20.00 25.61 20.54
C GLY A 67 -20.25 24.13 20.84
N ASN A 68 -21.44 23.63 20.52
CA ASN A 68 -21.82 22.21 20.67
C ASN A 68 -21.63 21.38 19.39
N THR A 69 -21.03 21.95 18.34
CA THR A 69 -20.74 21.27 17.07
C THR A 69 -19.27 20.86 17.03
N SER A 70 -18.99 19.62 16.66
CA SER A 70 -17.62 19.08 16.64
C SER A 70 -17.40 18.11 15.48
N LEU A 71 -16.17 18.10 14.95
CA LEU A 71 -15.69 17.09 14.01
C LEU A 71 -14.36 16.53 14.53
N GLU A 72 -14.29 15.21 14.64
CA GLU A 72 -13.08 14.47 14.94
C GLU A 72 -12.77 13.55 13.76
N ILE A 73 -11.56 13.64 13.21
CA ILE A 73 -11.08 12.76 12.14
C ILE A 73 -9.83 12.04 12.64
N ILE A 74 -9.76 10.73 12.43
CA ILE A 74 -8.54 9.94 12.66
C ILE A 74 -7.99 9.54 11.31
N LEU A 75 -6.74 9.91 11.02
CA LEU A 75 -5.99 9.55 9.82
C LEU A 75 -4.84 8.62 10.18
N LYS A 76 -4.67 7.55 9.40
CA LYS A 76 -3.58 6.58 9.51
C LYS A 76 -2.97 6.31 8.14
N LYS A 77 -1.70 5.93 8.14
CA LYS A 77 -1.00 5.45 6.95
C LYS A 77 -1.08 3.92 6.90
N ILE A 78 -1.55 3.39 5.76
CA ILE A 78 -1.43 1.98 5.41
C ILE A 78 -0.30 1.87 4.40
N VAL A 79 0.67 1.01 4.69
CA VAL A 79 1.78 0.73 3.77
C VAL A 79 1.52 -0.55 3.01
N HIS A 80 1.93 -0.57 1.74
CA HIS A 80 1.93 -1.76 0.91
C HIS A 80 0.54 -2.44 0.81
N SER A 81 -0.51 -1.64 0.68
CA SER A 81 -1.87 -2.11 0.41
C SER A 81 -1.96 -2.66 -1.01
N TYR A 82 -2.62 -3.80 -1.20
CA TYR A 82 -2.78 -4.42 -2.53
C TYR A 82 -4.13 -4.07 -3.14
N TYR A 83 -4.10 -3.38 -4.29
CA TYR A 83 -5.29 -3.10 -5.08
C TYR A 83 -5.52 -4.19 -6.12
N SER A 84 -6.41 -5.13 -5.79
CA SER A 84 -6.62 -6.37 -6.55
C SER A 84 -7.05 -6.14 -8.00
N THR A 85 -7.97 -5.20 -8.25
CA THR A 85 -8.48 -4.88 -9.60
C THR A 85 -7.39 -4.36 -10.54
N GLY A 86 -6.42 -3.59 -10.02
CA GLY A 86 -5.30 -3.04 -10.80
C GLY A 86 -4.02 -3.86 -10.73
N GLY A 87 -3.94 -4.82 -9.81
CA GLY A 87 -2.79 -5.69 -9.60
C GLY A 87 -1.52 -4.93 -9.18
N TYR A 88 -1.66 -3.86 -8.40
CA TYR A 88 -0.54 -3.05 -7.90
C TYR A 88 -0.63 -2.86 -6.40
N TYR A 89 0.47 -2.41 -5.81
CA TYR A 89 0.53 -2.04 -4.40
C TYR A 89 0.62 -0.52 -4.26
N GLU A 90 0.16 0.00 -3.13
CA GLU A 90 0.27 1.42 -2.81
C GLU A 90 0.35 1.69 -1.31
N ASP A 91 0.98 2.81 -0.97
CA ASP A 91 0.83 3.43 0.34
C ASP A 91 -0.35 4.41 0.30
N LEU A 92 -1.17 4.37 1.35
CA LEU A 92 -2.44 5.07 1.43
C LEU A 92 -2.55 5.82 2.74
N LEU A 93 -3.21 6.97 2.70
CA LEU A 93 -3.79 7.57 3.88
C LEU A 93 -5.26 7.11 3.97
N VAL A 94 -5.64 6.56 5.10
CA VAL A 94 -7.02 6.16 5.40
C VAL A 94 -7.54 6.87 6.63
N GLY A 95 -8.86 6.99 6.74
CA GLY A 95 -9.45 7.67 7.87
C GLY A 95 -10.92 7.40 8.13
N GLU A 96 -11.29 7.76 9.34
CA GLU A 96 -12.64 7.66 9.87
C GLU A 96 -12.96 8.93 10.66
N TYR A 97 -14.24 9.21 10.86
CA TYR A 97 -14.65 10.45 11.47
C TYR A 97 -15.87 10.31 12.38
N ARG A 98 -16.02 11.31 13.24
CA ARG A 98 -17.19 11.51 14.09
C ARG A 98 -17.64 12.96 13.96
N TYR A 99 -18.91 13.14 13.68
CA TYR A 99 -19.52 14.47 13.58
C TYR A 99 -20.70 14.60 14.55
N VAL A 100 -20.66 15.67 15.33
CA VAL A 100 -21.69 16.07 16.29
C VAL A 100 -22.20 17.44 15.86
N ALA A 101 -23.51 17.58 15.65
CA ALA A 101 -24.14 18.85 15.31
C ALA A 101 -25.01 19.32 16.48
N ASN A 102 -24.73 20.50 17.02
CA ASN A 102 -25.48 21.10 18.12
C ASN A 102 -25.69 20.17 19.34
N GLY A 103 -24.71 19.33 19.65
CA GLY A 103 -24.74 18.38 20.78
C GLY A 103 -25.32 17.01 20.45
N THR A 104 -25.84 16.80 19.24
CA THR A 104 -26.37 15.51 18.78
C THR A 104 -25.35 14.83 17.86
N GLU A 105 -24.98 13.59 18.17
CA GLU A 105 -24.14 12.77 17.30
C GLU A 105 -24.89 12.41 16.01
N ILE A 106 -24.34 12.82 14.86
CA ILE A 106 -24.93 12.57 13.55
C ILE A 106 -24.33 11.33 12.90
N VAL A 107 -23.03 11.11 13.10
CA VAL A 107 -22.30 9.97 12.55
C VAL A 107 -21.05 9.73 13.38
N ASN A 108 -20.71 8.46 13.54
CA ASN A 108 -19.51 8.03 14.24
C ASN A 108 -19.01 6.73 13.61
N THR A 109 -17.88 6.82 12.90
CA THR A 109 -17.23 5.69 12.25
C THR A 109 -15.87 5.36 12.86
N LEU A 110 -15.50 6.02 13.97
CA LEU A 110 -14.16 5.93 14.56
C LEU A 110 -13.75 4.50 14.91
N GLU A 111 -14.69 3.64 15.27
CA GLU A 111 -14.40 2.22 15.59
C GLU A 111 -13.84 1.46 14.38
N ARG A 112 -14.17 1.87 13.15
CA ARG A 112 -13.70 1.23 11.91
C ARG A 112 -12.21 1.43 11.65
N ILE A 113 -11.57 2.42 12.29
CA ILE A 113 -10.15 2.75 12.03
C ILE A 113 -9.15 1.65 12.46
N ASN A 114 -9.60 0.71 13.30
CA ASN A 114 -8.81 -0.42 13.77
C ASN A 114 -9.32 -1.76 13.24
N GLN A 115 -10.39 -1.76 12.45
CA GLN A 115 -10.98 -2.98 11.93
C GLN A 115 -10.26 -3.42 10.66
N GLN A 116 -10.05 -4.73 10.54
CA GLN A 116 -9.65 -5.31 9.27
C GLN A 116 -10.88 -5.34 8.37
N LEU A 117 -10.88 -4.46 7.37
CA LEU A 117 -11.96 -4.36 6.40
C LEU A 117 -11.91 -5.53 5.41
N GLY A 118 -13.07 -5.97 4.93
CA GLY A 118 -13.13 -6.99 3.87
C GLY A 118 -12.52 -6.49 2.56
N GLU A 119 -12.23 -7.40 1.61
CA GLU A 119 -11.58 -7.05 0.32
C GLU A 119 -12.33 -5.99 -0.52
N ASN A 120 -13.61 -5.74 -0.24
CA ASN A 120 -14.45 -4.76 -0.92
C ASN A 120 -14.84 -3.57 -0.04
N GLU A 121 -14.32 -3.49 1.18
CA GLU A 121 -14.65 -2.44 2.13
C GLU A 121 -13.48 -1.47 2.25
N ILE A 122 -13.78 -0.19 2.02
CA ILE A 122 -12.82 0.90 2.17
C ILE A 122 -13.18 1.75 3.38
N ASN A 123 -12.17 2.42 3.94
CA ASN A 123 -12.38 3.45 4.94
C ASN A 123 -13.22 4.60 4.36
N ASN A 124 -13.95 5.33 5.21
CA ASN A 124 -14.77 6.46 4.71
C ASN A 124 -13.93 7.63 4.18
N ILE A 125 -12.64 7.66 4.52
CA ILE A 125 -11.63 8.52 3.92
C ILE A 125 -10.52 7.60 3.41
N GLU A 126 -10.17 7.70 2.14
CA GLU A 126 -8.97 7.09 1.59
C GLU A 126 -8.37 7.97 0.50
N GLY A 127 -7.05 7.88 0.32
CA GLY A 127 -6.38 8.52 -0.81
C GLY A 127 -4.86 8.56 -0.68
N ASN A 128 -4.23 9.00 -1.76
CA ASN A 128 -2.80 9.28 -1.85
C ASN A 128 -2.55 10.52 -2.74
N LEU A 129 -1.26 10.83 -2.98
CA LEU A 129 -0.76 12.04 -3.66
C LEU A 129 -0.68 11.91 -5.19
#